data_AF-X1HEW6-F1
#
_entry.id   AF-X1HEW6-F1
#
_cell.length_a   1.000
_cell.length_b   1.000
_cell.length_c   1.000
_cell.angle_alpha   90.00
_cell.angle_beta   90.00
_cell.angle_gamma   90.00
#
_symmetry.space_group_name_H-M   'P 1'
#
loop_
_entity.id
_entity.type
_entity.pdbx_description
1 polymer ?
#
loop_
_entity_poly.entity_id
_entity_poly.type
_entity_poly.pdbx_seq_one_letter_code
_entity_poly.pdbx_strand_id
1 'polypeptide(L)'
;PILGGFCSWSDDIIADCFWDTQTSGQVTSDGGTGKTTAEMKTKATFTDVDWDFETIWAICSGINDGYPCLVDVTPSCLYPRWKGNPNVAQLIYQHAERME
;
A
#
# COMPACT_ATOMS: atom_id res chain seq x y z
N PRO A 1 -29.51 -3.33 -2.56
CA PRO A 1 -28.43 -2.61 -1.85
C PRO A 1 -27.53 -1.89 -2.86
N ILE A 2 -27.36 -0.58 -2.72
CA ILE A 2 -26.27 0.11 -3.42
C ILE A 2 -24.97 -0.34 -2.77
N LEU A 3 -24.18 -1.16 -3.47
CA LEU A 3 -22.82 -1.52 -3.06
C LEU A 3 -21.90 -0.48 -3.68
N GLY A 4 -21.11 0.19 -2.87
CA GLY A 4 -20.10 1.12 -3.36
C GLY A 4 -18.70 0.55 -3.21
N GLY A 5 -17.78 0.95 -4.09
CA GLY A 5 -16.39 0.50 -4.07
C GLY A 5 -15.64 0.88 -2.79
N PHE A 6 -15.85 2.11 -2.29
CA PHE A 6 -15.31 2.55 -0.99
C PHE A 6 -16.40 2.59 0.08
N CYS A 7 -17.50 3.29 -0.18
CA CYS A 7 -18.63 3.39 0.73
C CYS A 7 -19.96 3.24 -0.01
N SER A 8 -20.94 2.64 0.67
CA SER A 8 -22.28 2.42 0.14
C SER A 8 -23.12 3.70 0.13
N TRP A 9 -22.95 4.55 1.15
CA TRP A 9 -23.67 5.80 1.32
C TRP A 9 -22.88 6.75 2.23
N SER A 10 -22.89 8.04 1.93
CA SER A 10 -22.30 9.14 2.69
C SER A 10 -23.02 10.45 2.42
N ASP A 11 -23.42 11.17 3.47
CA ASP A 11 -23.93 12.55 3.38
C ASP A 11 -22.84 13.62 3.64
N ASP A 12 -21.60 13.19 3.89
CA ASP A 12 -20.46 14.05 4.21
C ASP A 12 -19.35 13.99 3.15
N ILE A 13 -18.40 14.93 3.24
CA ILE A 13 -17.22 14.99 2.37
C ILE A 13 -16.28 13.82 2.67
N ILE A 14 -16.04 13.01 1.64
CA ILE A 14 -15.01 11.98 1.63
C ILE A 14 -13.85 12.47 0.75
N ALA A 15 -12.75 12.84 1.38
CA ALA A 15 -11.51 13.29 0.72
C ALA A 15 -10.39 12.25 0.90
N ASP A 16 -9.44 12.24 -0.04
CA ASP A 16 -8.19 11.46 0.01
C ASP A 16 -8.39 9.95 0.25
N CYS A 17 -9.56 9.45 -0.12
CA CYS A 17 -9.96 8.05 -0.04
C CYS A 17 -10.06 7.46 -1.44
N PHE A 18 -9.52 6.26 -1.63
CA PHE A 18 -9.47 5.59 -2.91
C PHE A 18 -9.97 4.15 -2.82
N TRP A 19 -10.48 3.61 -3.92
CA TRP A 19 -10.73 2.17 -4.04
C TRP A 19 -10.25 1.65 -5.39
N ASP A 20 -9.95 0.35 -5.44
CA ASP A 20 -9.63 -0.34 -6.68
C ASP A 20 -10.90 -0.80 -7.39
N THR A 21 -11.22 -0.18 -8.51
CA THR A 21 -12.39 -0.49 -9.35
C THR A 21 -12.32 -1.86 -10.04
N GLN A 22 -11.11 -2.37 -10.31
CA GLN A 22 -10.88 -3.62 -11.01
C GLN A 22 -10.88 -4.81 -10.04
N THR A 23 -10.21 -4.67 -8.90
CA THR A 23 -10.17 -5.72 -7.86
C THR A 23 -11.52 -5.86 -7.16
N SER A 24 -12.23 -4.75 -6.90
CA SER A 24 -13.55 -4.80 -6.26
C SER A 24 -14.69 -5.20 -7.21
N GLY A 25 -14.49 -5.02 -8.52
CA GLY A 25 -15.56 -5.11 -9.53
C GLY A 25 -16.60 -3.99 -9.44
N GLN A 26 -16.37 -2.96 -8.62
CA GLN A 26 -17.29 -1.85 -8.43
C GLN A 26 -16.83 -0.60 -9.18
N VAL A 27 -17.64 -0.17 -10.14
CA VAL A 27 -17.38 1.03 -10.95
C VAL A 27 -17.89 2.32 -10.29
N THR A 28 -18.73 2.22 -9.26
CA THR A 28 -19.29 3.36 -8.53
C THR A 28 -19.09 3.23 -7.03
N SER A 29 -19.09 4.37 -6.35
CA SER A 29 -19.10 4.54 -4.90
C SER A 29 -19.79 5.86 -4.60
N ASP A 30 -20.41 5.98 -3.42
CA ASP A 30 -21.05 7.25 -3.04
C ASP A 30 -20.04 8.34 -2.67
N GLY A 31 -18.82 7.93 -2.30
CA GLY A 31 -17.68 8.82 -2.12
C GLY A 31 -16.33 8.11 -2.27
N GLY A 32 -15.26 8.90 -2.15
CA GLY A 32 -13.90 8.53 -2.53
C GLY A 32 -13.64 8.69 -4.03
N THR A 33 -12.45 8.29 -4.48
CA THR A 33 -12.07 8.29 -5.90
C THR A 33 -11.72 6.88 -6.37
N GLY A 34 -12.42 6.40 -7.38
CA GLY A 34 -12.11 5.13 -8.03
C GLY A 34 -10.79 5.20 -8.79
N LYS A 35 -9.93 4.21 -8.58
CA LYS A 35 -8.65 4.04 -9.26
C LYS A 35 -8.58 2.66 -9.90
N THR A 36 -7.75 2.51 -10.91
CA THR A 36 -7.37 1.21 -11.47
C THR A 36 -6.40 0.48 -10.53
N THR A 37 -6.23 -0.83 -10.70
CA THR A 37 -5.22 -1.59 -9.95
C THR A 37 -3.82 -1.03 -10.17
N ALA A 38 -3.49 -0.58 -11.38
CA ALA A 38 -2.19 0.03 -11.67
C ALA A 38 -1.98 1.34 -10.89
N GLU A 39 -3.00 2.20 -10.83
CA GLU A 39 -2.94 3.43 -10.05
C GLU A 39 -2.88 3.16 -8.55
N MET A 40 -3.63 2.17 -8.05
CA MET A 40 -3.59 1.78 -6.62
C MET A 40 -2.25 1.16 -6.19
N LYS A 41 -1.43 0.71 -7.15
CA LYS A 41 -0.05 0.24 -6.93
C LYS A 41 1.00 1.31 -7.25
N THR A 42 0.59 2.53 -7.57
CA THR A 42 1.47 3.65 -7.92
C THR A 42 1.60 4.62 -6.75
N LYS A 43 2.84 4.89 -6.30
CA LYS A 43 3.13 5.81 -5.18
C LYS A 43 2.51 7.20 -5.35
N ALA A 44 2.53 7.76 -6.56
CA ALA A 44 2.01 9.09 -6.87
C ALA A 44 0.55 9.28 -6.44
N THR A 45 -0.30 8.25 -6.62
CA THR A 45 -1.71 8.26 -6.22
C THR A 45 -1.93 8.69 -4.77
N PHE A 46 -0.99 8.34 -3.89
CA PHE A 46 -1.07 8.59 -2.46
C PHE A 46 -0.24 9.81 -2.04
N THR A 47 0.93 10.02 -2.65
CA THR A 47 1.75 11.21 -2.32
C THR A 47 1.14 12.51 -2.83
N ASP A 48 0.31 12.47 -3.87
CA ASP A 48 -0.43 13.64 -4.37
C ASP A 48 -1.49 14.14 -3.38
N VAL A 49 -1.82 13.33 -2.36
CA VAL A 49 -2.69 13.67 -1.23
C VAL A 49 -1.98 13.49 0.12
N ASP A 50 -0.67 13.75 0.12
CA ASP A 50 0.16 13.87 1.32
C ASP A 50 0.35 12.61 2.17
N TRP A 51 0.16 11.39 1.61
CA TRP A 51 0.58 10.18 2.31
C TRP A 51 2.11 10.12 2.43
N ASP A 52 2.60 9.89 3.64
CA ASP A 52 4.04 9.82 3.93
C ASP A 52 4.65 8.49 3.45
N PHE A 53 5.32 8.55 2.30
CA PHE A 53 6.15 7.47 1.74
C PHE A 53 7.64 7.63 2.00
N GLU A 54 8.03 8.53 2.90
CA GLU A 54 9.38 8.68 3.43
C GLU A 54 9.55 7.85 4.70
N THR A 55 8.53 7.82 5.58
CA THR A 55 8.63 7.19 6.90
C THR A 55 7.49 6.26 7.31
N ILE A 56 6.33 6.25 6.65
CA ILE A 56 5.17 5.44 7.08
C ILE A 56 4.81 4.35 6.07
N TRP A 57 4.75 4.71 4.79
CA TRP A 57 4.30 3.83 3.72
C TRP A 57 5.41 3.47 2.75
N ALA A 58 5.29 2.29 2.16
CA ALA A 58 6.14 1.85 1.06
C ALA A 58 5.34 1.02 0.06
N ILE A 59 5.86 0.90 -1.17
CA ILE A 59 5.36 -0.03 -2.18
C ILE A 59 6.52 -0.97 -2.55
N CYS A 60 6.31 -2.25 -2.31
CA CYS A 60 7.20 -3.33 -2.73
C CYS A 60 6.38 -4.35 -3.52
N SER A 61 6.79 -4.69 -4.74
CA SER A 61 6.04 -5.62 -5.61
C SER A 61 5.77 -6.99 -4.97
N GLY A 62 6.61 -7.44 -4.04
CA GLY A 62 6.46 -8.72 -3.33
C GLY A 62 5.68 -8.64 -2.01
N ILE A 63 5.23 -7.47 -1.57
CA ILE A 63 4.54 -7.25 -0.29
C ILE A 63 3.18 -6.63 -0.58
N ASN A 64 2.13 -7.13 0.09
CA ASN A 64 0.75 -6.69 -0.12
C ASN A 64 0.39 -6.64 -1.63
N ASP A 65 0.84 -7.61 -2.43
CA ASP A 65 0.65 -7.67 -3.88
C ASP A 65 1.07 -6.38 -4.64
N GLY A 66 2.03 -5.61 -4.10
CA GLY A 66 2.47 -4.35 -4.70
C GLY A 66 1.57 -3.14 -4.41
N TYR A 67 0.55 -3.28 -3.56
CA TYR A 67 -0.16 -2.14 -2.97
C TYR A 67 0.66 -1.50 -1.84
N PRO A 68 0.30 -0.29 -1.38
CA PRO A 68 0.93 0.31 -0.21
C PRO A 68 0.92 -0.62 1.00
N CYS A 69 2.03 -0.65 1.72
CA CYS A 69 2.20 -1.38 2.96
C CYS A 69 2.90 -0.47 3.98
N LEU A 70 2.66 -0.71 5.26
CA LEU A 70 3.36 0.01 6.32
C LEU A 70 4.85 -0.36 6.31
N VAL A 71 5.70 0.60 6.64
CA VAL A 71 7.08 0.27 7.01
C VAL A 71 7.08 -0.49 8.33
N ASP A 72 8.12 -1.30 8.56
CA ASP A 72 8.36 -2.00 9.82
C ASP A 72 7.30 -3.04 10.27
N VAL A 73 6.42 -3.49 9.37
CA VAL A 73 5.59 -4.69 9.56
C VAL A 73 6.16 -5.89 8.80
N THR A 74 6.23 -7.08 9.40
CA THR A 74 6.81 -8.27 8.75
C THR A 74 5.80 -9.00 7.85
N PRO A 75 6.16 -9.39 6.60
CA PRO A 75 7.44 -9.15 5.93
C PRO A 75 7.65 -7.66 5.59
N SER A 76 8.77 -7.11 6.05
CA SER A 76 9.05 -5.67 5.92
C SER A 76 9.43 -5.34 4.48
N CYS A 77 8.75 -4.35 3.91
CA CYS A 77 9.14 -3.72 2.65
C CYS A 77 10.42 -2.90 2.86
N LEU A 78 11.58 -3.55 2.89
CA LEU A 78 12.89 -2.91 3.16
C LEU A 78 13.57 -2.29 1.92
N TYR A 79 12.83 -2.14 0.82
CA TYR A 79 13.36 -1.79 -0.49
C TYR A 79 13.31 -0.25 -0.69
N PRO A 80 14.13 0.59 -0.01
CA PRO A 80 15.53 0.73 -0.41
C PRO A 80 16.57 1.22 0.64
N ARG A 81 16.29 1.34 1.96
CA ARG A 81 17.28 1.84 2.97
C ARG A 81 18.56 1.00 3.13
N TRP A 82 18.61 -0.18 2.49
CA TRP A 82 19.58 -1.25 2.75
C TRP A 82 20.60 -1.43 1.61
N LYS A 83 20.44 -0.76 0.46
CA LYS A 83 21.38 -0.85 -0.68
C LYS A 83 22.78 -0.25 -0.39
N GLY A 84 22.98 0.37 0.78
CA GLY A 84 24.27 0.92 1.22
C GLY A 84 24.82 0.40 2.55
N ASN A 85 24.14 -0.54 3.23
CA ASN A 85 24.60 -1.06 4.52
C ASN A 85 25.02 -2.54 4.40
N PRO A 86 26.32 -2.87 4.35
CA PRO A 86 26.78 -4.25 4.17
C PRO A 86 26.45 -5.19 5.35
N ASN A 87 26.06 -4.67 6.52
CA ASN A 87 25.83 -5.49 7.72
C ASN A 87 24.46 -6.17 7.77
N VAL A 88 23.62 -5.90 6.79
CA VAL A 88 22.21 -6.25 6.88
C VAL A 88 21.81 -7.56 6.20
N ALA A 89 22.52 -7.92 5.13
CA ALA A 89 22.42 -9.26 4.58
C ALA A 89 22.74 -10.30 5.66
N GLN A 90 23.73 -10.02 6.53
CA GLN A 90 24.11 -10.91 7.63
C GLN A 90 23.01 -11.11 8.67
N LEU A 91 22.19 -10.09 8.97
CA LEU A 91 21.10 -10.21 9.94
C LEU A 91 19.92 -11.04 9.40
N ILE A 92 19.65 -10.98 8.10
CA ILE A 92 18.61 -11.79 7.45
C ILE A 92 19.03 -13.27 7.42
N TYR A 93 20.28 -13.57 7.11
CA TYR A 93 20.81 -14.95 7.16
C TYR A 93 20.82 -15.51 8.60
N GLN A 94 21.20 -14.71 9.59
CA GLN A 94 21.22 -15.15 10.99
C GLN A 94 19.82 -15.40 11.60
N HIS A 95 18.76 -14.81 11.05
CA HIS A 95 17.39 -15.08 11.50
C HIS A 95 16.84 -16.37 10.85
N ALA A 96 17.21 -16.65 9.60
CA ALA A 96 16.86 -17.89 8.91
C ALA A 96 17.56 -19.12 9.53
N GLU A 97 18.82 -19.00 9.94
CA GLU A 97 19.59 -20.08 10.59
C GLU A 97 19.22 -20.32 12.06
N ARG A 98 18.39 -19.47 12.68
CA ARG A 98 17.88 -19.66 14.05
C ARG A 98 16.46 -20.24 14.10
N MET A 99 15.91 -20.58 12.94
CA MET A 99 14.61 -21.24 12.81
C MET A 99 14.73 -22.72 12.41
N GLU A 100 15.94 -23.30 12.47
CA GLU A 100 16.20 -24.75 12.38
C GLU A 100 16.68 -25.31 13.74
#